data_AF-A0A0J8AED5-F1
#
_entry.id   AF-A0A0J8AED5-F1
#
_cell.length_a   1.000
_cell.length_b   1.000
_cell.length_c   1.000
_cell.angle_alpha   90.00
_cell.angle_beta   90.00
_cell.angle_gamma   90.00
#
_symmetry.space_group_name_H-M   'P 1'
#
loop_
_entity.id
_entity.type
_entity.pdbx_description
1 polymer ?
#
loop_
_entity_poly.entity_id
_entity_poly.type
_entity_poly.pdbx_seq_one_letter_code
_entity_poly.pdbx_strand_id
1 'polypeptide(L)' 'MTAPVRAAGDYRIEAATAATRRLLAGKDRPDAIFCANDRMAIAAINVARHECGWDVGWQISIVGYDDVPMAA' A
#
# COMPACT_ATOMS: atom_id res chain seq x y z
N MET A 1 6.14 -20.25 8.58
CA MET A 1 5.55 -19.04 7.96
C MET A 1 6.63 -17.98 7.89
N THR A 2 6.91 -17.43 6.71
CA THR A 2 7.88 -16.34 6.54
C THR A 2 7.29 -15.06 7.16
N ALA A 3 8.14 -14.24 7.79
CA ALA A 3 7.69 -12.97 8.36
C ALA A 3 7.20 -12.03 7.23
N PRO A 4 6.19 -11.18 7.48
CA PRO A 4 5.74 -10.21 6.50
C PRO A 4 6.84 -9.19 6.20
N VAL A 5 7.02 -8.84 4.93
CA VAL A 5 7.87 -7.72 4.50
C VAL A 5 7.31 -6.40 5.03
N ARG A 6 8.19 -5.45 5.35
CA ARG A 6 7.83 -4.17 5.97
C ARG A 6 8.53 -3.02 5.30
N ALA A 7 7.86 -1.88 5.22
CA ALA A 7 8.43 -0.61 4.80
C ALA A 7 7.83 0.54 5.61
N ALA A 8 8.61 1.59 5.85
CA ALA A 8 8.18 2.76 6.61
C ALA A 8 7.64 3.84 5.67
N GLY A 9 6.41 4.30 5.92
CA GLY A 9 5.78 5.40 5.20
C GLY A 9 5.48 6.62 6.08
N ASP A 10 5.87 6.59 7.35
CA ASP A 10 5.88 7.72 8.29
C ASP A 10 4.61 8.59 8.31
N TYR A 11 3.43 7.99 8.09
CA TYR A 11 2.13 8.68 8.01
C TYR A 11 2.05 9.76 6.91
N ARG A 12 2.98 9.74 5.94
CA ARG A 12 3.12 10.73 4.87
C ARG A 12 2.92 10.09 3.51
N ILE A 13 2.18 10.78 2.63
CA ILE A 13 1.87 10.27 1.29
C ILE A 13 3.15 10.00 0.49
N GLU A 14 4.12 10.91 0.48
CA GLU A 14 5.33 10.74 -0.35
C GLU A 14 6.17 9.54 0.11
N ALA A 15 6.33 9.38 1.42
CA ALA A 15 7.07 8.27 2.01
C ALA A 15 6.32 6.94 1.80
N ALA A 16 4.99 6.93 1.94
CA ALA A 16 4.16 5.76 1.68
C ALA A 16 4.20 5.33 0.22
N THR A 17 4.17 6.27 -0.73
CA THR A 17 4.34 5.98 -2.16
C THR A 17 5.69 5.28 -2.42
N ALA A 18 6.79 5.83 -1.86
CA ALA A 18 8.11 5.23 -2.00
C ALA A 18 8.20 3.84 -1.33
N ALA A 19 7.59 3.68 -0.16
CA ALA A 19 7.50 2.42 0.56
C ALA A 19 6.73 1.35 -0.24
N THR A 20 5.57 1.70 -0.79
CA THR A 20 4.75 0.80 -1.61
C THR A 20 5.50 0.35 -2.85
N ARG A 21 6.16 1.26 -3.57
CA ARG A 21 6.99 0.90 -4.74
C ARG A 21 8.04 -0.17 -4.38
N ARG A 22 8.72 -0.01 -3.24
CA ARG A 22 9.72 -1.00 -2.76
C ARG A 22 9.08 -2.35 -2.45
N LEU A 23 7.92 -2.35 -1.79
CA LEU A 23 7.19 -3.59 -1.49
C LEU A 23 6.74 -4.31 -2.77
N LEU A 24 6.21 -3.57 -3.75
CA LEU A 24 5.63 -4.15 -4.95
C LEU A 24 6.66 -4.59 -6.00
N ALA A 25 7.85 -3.99 -5.99
CA ALA A 25 8.97 -4.38 -6.84
C ALA A 25 9.79 -5.57 -6.27
N GLY A 26 9.55 -5.95 -5.02
CA GLY A 26 10.30 -7.02 -4.34
C GLY A 26 9.98 -8.42 -4.87
N LYS A 27 10.94 -9.34 -4.74
CA LYS A 27 10.74 -10.77 -5.08
C LYS A 27 9.67 -11.42 -4.18
N ASP A 28 9.65 -11.02 -2.91
CA ASP A 28 8.66 -11.45 -1.91
C ASP A 28 7.48 -10.47 -1.86
N ARG A 29 7.01 -10.03 -3.04
CA ARG A 29 5.90 -9.09 -3.17
C ARG A 29 4.67 -9.61 -2.39
N PRO A 30 4.05 -8.78 -1.53
CA PRO A 30 2.85 -9.18 -0.81
C PRO A 30 1.61 -9.19 -1.74
N ASP A 31 0.67 -10.07 -1.43
CA ASP A 31 -0.70 -10.09 -2.00
C ASP A 31 -1.64 -9.11 -1.28
N ALA A 32 -1.26 -8.65 -0.09
CA ALA A 32 -1.98 -7.63 0.66
C ALA A 32 -1.06 -6.64 1.39
N ILE A 33 -1.46 -5.38 1.46
CA ILE A 33 -0.79 -4.34 2.26
C ILE A 33 -1.74 -3.84 3.34
N PHE A 34 -1.29 -3.93 4.59
CA PHE A 34 -1.91 -3.24 5.72
C PHE A 34 -1.18 -1.92 5.97
N CYS A 35 -1.88 -0.81 5.75
CA CYS A 35 -1.35 0.54 5.95
C CYS A 35 -1.71 1.05 7.35
N ALA A 36 -0.77 1.79 7.97
CA ALA A 36 -0.97 2.34 9.30
C ALA A 36 -2.04 3.43 9.38
N ASN A 37 -2.41 4.05 8.24
CA ASN A 37 -3.58 4.90 8.09
C ASN A 37 -4.07 4.98 6.64
N ASP A 38 -5.20 5.65 6.44
CA ASP A 38 -5.87 5.82 5.15
C ASP A 38 -5.08 6.66 4.17
N ARG A 39 -4.37 7.69 4.64
CA ARG A 39 -3.51 8.51 3.75
C ARG A 39 -2.45 7.65 3.09
N MET A 40 -1.85 6.74 3.84
CA MET A 40 -0.89 5.77 3.33
C MET A 40 -1.57 4.71 2.44
N ALA A 41 -2.78 4.26 2.79
CA ALA A 41 -3.54 3.32 1.98
C ALA A 41 -3.86 3.91 0.60
N ILE A 42 -4.30 5.17 0.54
CA ILE A 42 -4.57 5.90 -0.70
C ILE A 42 -3.30 6.03 -1.55
N ALA A 43 -2.16 6.33 -0.93
CA ALA A 43 -0.87 6.33 -1.63
C ALA A 43 -0.55 4.95 -2.22
N ALA A 44 -0.78 3.87 -1.46
CA ALA A 44 -0.55 2.51 -1.94
C ALA A 44 -1.49 2.10 -3.09
N ILE A 45 -2.77 2.47 -3.01
CA ILE A 45 -3.77 2.25 -4.07
C ILE A 45 -3.34 2.97 -5.35
N ASN A 46 -2.88 4.22 -5.25
CA ASN A 46 -2.44 5.00 -6.40
C ASN A 46 -1.23 4.37 -7.08
N VAL A 47 -0.23 3.90 -6.31
CA VAL A 47 0.92 3.17 -6.89
C VAL A 47 0.44 1.91 -7.60
N ALA A 48 -0.37 1.08 -6.94
CA ALA A 48 -0.85 -0.17 -7.53
C ALA A 48 -1.63 0.06 -8.84
N ARG A 49 -2.54 1.03 -8.86
CA ARG A 49 -3.37 1.32 -10.05
C ARG A 49 -2.59 1.98 -11.17
N HIS A 50 -1.83 3.03 -10.86
CA HIS A 50 -1.28 3.91 -11.90
C HIS A 50 0.14 3.55 -12.33
N GLU A 51 0.93 2.94 -11.45
CA GLU A 51 2.31 2.55 -11.77
C GLU A 51 2.42 1.08 -12.13
N CYS A 52 1.66 0.21 -11.44
CA CYS A 52 1.66 -1.23 -11.72
C CYS A 52 0.55 -1.66 -12.68
N GLY A 53 -0.47 -0.83 -12.90
CA GLY A 53 -1.63 -1.17 -13.75
C GLY A 53 -2.50 -2.27 -13.15
N TRP A 54 -2.50 -2.43 -11.81
CA TRP A 54 -3.21 -3.52 -11.14
C TRP A 54 -4.62 -3.13 -10.71
N ASP A 55 -5.51 -4.11 -10.77
CA ASP A 55 -6.83 -4.03 -10.16
C ASP A 55 -6.74 -4.27 -8.65
N VAL A 56 -7.00 -3.20 -7.88
CA VAL A 56 -6.96 -3.23 -6.43
C VAL A 56 -8.22 -3.91 -5.90
N GLY A 57 -8.02 -4.90 -5.02
CA GLY A 57 -9.05 -5.81 -4.54
C GLY A 57 -8.96 -7.18 -5.21
N TRP A 58 -8.42 -7.26 -6.44
CA TRP A 58 -8.29 -8.50 -7.20
C TRP A 58 -6.85 -9.00 -7.29
N GLN A 59 -5.92 -8.14 -7.69
CA GLN A 59 -4.49 -8.48 -7.81
C GLN A 59 -3.68 -8.14 -6.56
N ILE A 60 -4.21 -7.22 -5.74
CA ILE A 60 -3.66 -6.86 -4.43
C ILE A 60 -4.75 -6.30 -3.52
N SER A 61 -4.78 -6.76 -2.27
CA SER A 61 -5.67 -6.19 -1.24
C SER A 61 -4.96 -5.05 -0.49
N ILE A 62 -5.65 -3.95 -0.24
CA ILE A 62 -5.08 -2.81 0.51
C ILE A 62 -6.07 -2.41 1.59
N VAL A 63 -5.59 -2.33 2.83
CA VAL A 63 -6.39 -1.97 4.00
C VAL A 63 -5.76 -0.75 4.67
N GLY A 64 -6.59 0.26 4.94
CA GLY A 64 -6.24 1.45 5.71
C GLY A 64 -6.71 1.40 7.17
N TYR A 65 -6.62 2.55 7.83
CA TYR A 65 -7.03 2.79 9.21
C TYR A 65 -7.29 4.30 9.37
N ASP A 66 -8.24 4.71 10.22
CA ASP A 66 -8.70 6.08 10.55
C ASP A 66 -10.09 6.48 10.01
N ASP A 67 -10.58 5.87 8.92
CA ASP A 67 -11.84 6.20 8.25
C ASP A 67 -11.99 7.71 7.92
N VAL A 68 -10.96 8.27 7.28
CA VAL A 68 -10.98 9.69 6.85
C VAL A 68 -12.02 9.90 5.74
N PRO A 69 -12.61 11.10 5.56
CA PRO A 69 -13.68 11.31 4.57
C PRO A 69 -13.34 10.94 3.12
N MET A 70 -12.05 10.88 2.76
CA MET A 70 -11.57 10.48 1.44
C MET A 70 -11.50 8.95 1.26
N ALA A 71 -11.59 8.19 2.35
CA ALA A 71 -11.56 6.73 2.39
C ALA A 71 -12.96 6.09 2.42
N ALA A 72 -14.01 6.88 2.67
CA ALA A 72 -15.41 6.46 2.69
C ALA A 72 -16.01 6.28 1.29
#